data_AF-A0AAV1UFL7-F1
#
_entry.id   AF-A0AAV1UFL7-F1
#
_cell.length_a   1.000
_cell.length_b   1.000
_cell.length_c   1.000
_cell.angle_alpha   90.00
_cell.angle_beta   90.00
_cell.angle_gamma   90.00
#
_symmetry.space_group_name_H-M   'P 1'
#
loop_
_entity.id
_entity.type
_entity.pdbx_description
1 polymer ?
#
loop_
_entity_poly.entity_id
_entity_poly.type
_entity_poly.pdbx_seq_one_letter_code
_entity_poly.pdbx_strand_id
1 'polypeptide(L)'
;MDANVDAIDIDDDDNDDGGVFSLANDCHSEDDEALTGEDNVLSAVHAKRTAVDKDESADEFLLTREAVVRFVQDSIADALDVQKRNADKHGRESVLSFDEGDLVLLSTVNLPKHAVTNEGSSKLMPKYIGPFSVLRR
;
A
#
# COMPACT_ATOMS: atom_id res chain seq x y z
N MET A 1 31.05 -2.91 30.99
CA MET A 1 31.02 -3.15 29.54
C MET A 1 29.67 -2.64 29.11
N ASP A 2 29.67 -1.35 28.82
CA ASP A 2 28.45 -0.58 28.66
C ASP A 2 27.83 -0.92 27.30
N ALA A 3 26.54 -1.21 27.32
CA ALA A 3 25.77 -1.52 26.13
C ALA A 3 25.78 -0.29 25.21
N ASN A 4 26.40 -0.42 24.05
CA ASN A 4 26.21 0.50 22.95
C ASN A 4 24.78 0.26 22.42
N VAL A 5 23.85 1.09 22.87
CA VAL A 5 22.53 1.20 22.26
C VAL A 5 22.76 2.06 21.02
N ASP A 6 23.03 1.41 19.88
CA ASP A 6 22.98 2.11 18.61
C ASP A 6 21.55 2.65 18.46
N ALA A 7 21.47 3.98 18.49
CA ALA A 7 20.25 4.71 18.23
C ALA A 7 19.73 4.24 16.86
N ILE A 8 18.50 3.75 16.84
CA ILE A 8 17.74 3.67 15.60
C ILE A 8 17.43 5.12 15.27
N ASP A 9 18.20 5.71 14.36
CA ASP A 9 17.83 6.96 13.69
C ASP A 9 16.57 6.64 12.88
N ILE A 10 15.43 6.88 13.51
CA ILE A 10 14.17 7.06 12.80
C ILE A 10 14.31 8.44 12.19
N ASP A 11 14.75 8.49 10.94
CA ASP A 11 14.61 9.70 10.13
C ASP A 11 13.09 9.96 10.02
N ASP A 12 12.62 10.86 10.88
CA ASP A 12 11.32 11.53 10.77
C ASP A 12 11.35 12.38 9.48
N ASP A 13 11.16 11.72 8.34
CA ASP A 13 10.99 12.37 7.06
C ASP A 13 9.56 12.93 7.01
N ASP A 14 9.42 14.12 7.60
CA ASP A 14 8.28 15.02 7.49
C ASP A 14 7.97 15.26 6.00
N ASN A 15 7.06 14.48 5.42
CA ASN A 15 6.38 14.85 4.17
C ASN A 15 4.89 15.04 4.45
N ASP A 16 4.61 16.14 5.14
CA ASP A 16 3.31 16.78 5.21
C ASP A 16 3.08 17.65 3.98
N ASP A 17 2.65 17.01 2.90
CA ASP A 17 1.99 17.69 1.79
C ASP A 17 0.92 16.77 1.21
N GLY A 18 0.02 16.36 2.10
CA GLY A 18 -1.35 15.98 1.76
C GLY A 18 -2.14 17.17 1.23
N GLY A 19 -1.60 17.85 0.21
CA GLY A 19 -2.22 18.94 -0.53
C GLY A 19 -3.51 18.45 -1.16
N VAL A 20 -4.59 18.55 -0.40
CA VAL A 20 -5.95 18.32 -0.83
C VAL A 20 -6.21 19.24 -2.03
N PHE A 21 -6.27 18.66 -3.23
CA PHE A 21 -6.64 19.41 -4.43
C PHE A 21 -8.12 19.78 -4.31
N SER A 22 -8.40 20.93 -3.70
CA SER A 22 -9.75 21.47 -3.58
C SER A 22 -10.11 22.14 -4.91
N LEU A 23 -10.65 21.38 -5.87
CA LEU A 23 -11.35 21.99 -7.01
C LEU A 23 -12.73 22.44 -6.53
N ALA A 24 -12.80 23.69 -6.04
CA ALA A 24 -14.05 24.41 -5.93
C ALA A 24 -14.61 24.60 -7.35
N ASN A 25 -15.68 23.89 -7.67
CA ASN A 25 -16.41 24.04 -8.92
C ASN A 25 -17.48 25.12 -8.74
N ASP A 26 -17.09 26.39 -8.76
CA ASP A 26 -18.04 27.51 -8.75
C ASP A 26 -18.58 27.73 -10.17
N CYS A 27 -19.72 27.11 -10.45
CA CYS A 27 -20.54 27.42 -11.63
C CYS A 27 -21.52 28.56 -11.28
N HIS A 28 -21.14 29.81 -11.59
CA HIS A 28 -22.10 30.91 -11.68
C HIS A 28 -22.59 31.03 -13.11
N SER A 29 -23.84 30.60 -13.35
CA SER A 29 -24.61 30.96 -14.53
C SER A 29 -25.42 32.21 -14.21
N GLU A 30 -24.99 33.36 -14.72
CA GLU A 30 -25.84 34.54 -14.83
C GLU A 30 -26.38 34.57 -16.26
N ASP A 31 -27.67 34.28 -16.39
CA ASP A 31 -28.42 34.56 -17.61
C ASP A 31 -28.80 36.05 -17.67
N ASP A 32 -29.04 36.48 -18.92
CA ASP A 32 -29.71 37.70 -19.38
C ASP A 32 -28.85 38.95 -19.61
N GLU A 33 -28.70 39.33 -20.89
CA GLU A 33 -29.26 40.59 -21.40
C GLU A 33 -29.37 40.54 -22.94
N ALA A 34 -30.54 40.92 -23.45
CA ALA A 34 -30.89 40.89 -24.86
C ALA A 34 -30.46 42.18 -25.56
N LEU A 35 -29.75 42.09 -26.71
CA LEU A 35 -29.62 43.22 -27.64
C LEU A 35 -29.70 42.79 -29.12
N THR A 36 -30.79 43.26 -29.72
CA THR A 36 -31.05 43.70 -31.10
C THR A 36 -30.02 43.37 -32.19
N GLY A 37 -30.54 42.76 -33.26
CA GLY A 37 -29.77 42.35 -34.42
C GLY A 37 -29.12 43.50 -35.17
N GLU A 38 -27.85 43.29 -35.51
CA GLU A 38 -27.37 43.03 -36.88
C GLU A 38 -26.51 41.73 -36.76
N ASP A 39 -25.59 41.33 -37.65
CA ASP A 39 -24.53 40.33 -37.30
C ASP A 39 -24.70 38.80 -37.51
N ASN A 40 -25.17 38.33 -38.68
CA ASN A 40 -25.14 36.88 -38.99
C ASN A 40 -23.71 36.27 -39.09
N VAL A 41 -22.68 37.10 -39.30
CA VAL A 41 -21.27 36.65 -39.40
C VAL A 41 -20.56 36.58 -38.04
N LEU A 42 -20.91 37.43 -37.06
CA LEU A 42 -20.31 37.38 -35.72
C LEU A 42 -20.89 36.21 -34.90
N SER A 43 -22.18 35.90 -35.07
CA SER A 43 -22.83 34.73 -34.46
C SER A 43 -22.18 33.41 -34.89
N ALA A 44 -21.87 33.24 -36.17
CA ALA A 44 -21.20 32.03 -36.67
C ALA A 44 -19.75 31.90 -36.18
N VAL A 45 -19.04 33.02 -36.01
CA VAL A 45 -17.68 33.05 -35.44
C VAL A 45 -17.71 32.73 -33.94
N HIS A 46 -18.69 33.27 -33.19
CA HIS A 46 -18.90 32.93 -31.77
C HIS A 46 -19.33 31.47 -31.60
N ALA A 47 -20.23 30.96 -32.44
CA ALA A 47 -20.62 29.55 -32.43
C ALA A 47 -19.46 28.61 -32.78
N LYS A 48 -18.56 29.02 -33.69
CA LYS A 48 -17.31 28.28 -33.96
C LYS A 48 -16.31 28.37 -32.81
N ARG A 49 -16.13 29.55 -32.21
CA ARG A 49 -15.25 29.75 -31.05
C ARG A 49 -15.70 28.91 -29.86
N THR A 50 -16.96 29.03 -29.48
CA THR A 50 -17.56 28.24 -28.39
C THR A 50 -17.63 26.73 -28.65
N ALA A 51 -17.40 26.26 -29.88
CA ALA A 51 -17.23 24.84 -30.18
C ALA A 51 -15.77 24.39 -30.03
N VAL A 52 -14.82 25.20 -30.49
CA VAL A 52 -13.37 24.98 -30.28
C VAL A 52 -13.04 25.03 -28.78
N ASP A 53 -13.60 25.98 -28.03
CA ASP A 53 -13.40 26.12 -26.59
C ASP A 53 -13.94 24.89 -25.81
N LYS A 54 -14.99 24.23 -26.33
CA LYS A 54 -15.55 23.00 -25.72
C LYS A 54 -14.69 21.77 -26.00
N ASP A 55 -14.15 21.66 -27.22
CA ASP A 55 -13.23 20.58 -27.57
C ASP A 55 -11.90 20.74 -26.81
N GLU A 56 -11.37 21.96 -26.71
CA GLU A 56 -10.17 22.25 -25.89
C GLU A 56 -10.40 21.98 -24.40
N SER A 57 -11.58 22.36 -23.86
CA SER A 57 -11.96 22.04 -22.47
C SER A 57 -12.13 20.54 -22.23
N ALA A 58 -12.64 19.80 -23.21
CA ALA A 58 -12.77 18.35 -23.14
C ALA A 58 -11.39 17.67 -23.16
N ASP A 59 -10.48 18.13 -24.01
CA ASP A 59 -9.12 17.60 -24.11
C ASP A 59 -8.32 17.87 -22.82
N GLU A 60 -8.41 19.06 -22.24
CA GLU A 60 -7.79 19.39 -20.95
C GLU A 60 -8.32 18.50 -19.82
N PHE A 61 -9.62 18.24 -19.79
CA PHE A 61 -10.25 17.36 -18.81
C PHE A 61 -9.76 15.91 -18.95
N LEU A 62 -9.62 15.42 -20.19
CA LEU A 62 -9.11 14.07 -20.45
C LEU A 62 -7.64 13.94 -20.06
N LEU A 63 -6.80 14.91 -20.42
CA LEU A 63 -5.39 14.94 -20.04
C LEU A 63 -5.22 14.95 -18.52
N THR A 64 -6.02 15.75 -17.83
CA THR A 64 -6.01 15.83 -16.36
C THR A 64 -6.38 14.48 -15.74
N ARG A 65 -7.42 13.81 -16.25
CA ARG A 65 -7.82 12.50 -15.73
C ARG A 65 -6.81 11.42 -16.05
N GLU A 66 -6.19 11.44 -17.22
CA GLU A 66 -5.11 10.53 -17.57
C GLU A 66 -3.93 10.69 -16.62
N ALA A 67 -3.54 11.93 -16.31
CA ALA A 67 -2.46 12.22 -15.37
C ALA A 67 -2.78 11.69 -13.96
N VAL A 68 -4.02 11.87 -13.48
CA VAL A 68 -4.46 11.35 -12.17
C VAL A 68 -4.45 9.82 -12.16
N VAL A 69 -4.96 9.17 -13.21
CA VAL A 69 -4.96 7.70 -13.29
C VAL A 69 -3.54 7.15 -13.31
N ARG A 70 -2.63 7.77 -14.08
CA ARG A 70 -1.23 7.37 -14.12
C ARG A 70 -0.55 7.55 -12.76
N PHE A 71 -0.78 8.67 -12.09
CA PHE A 71 -0.26 8.91 -10.74
C PHE A 71 -0.70 7.83 -9.74
N VAL A 72 -1.98 7.44 -9.77
CA VAL A 72 -2.49 6.36 -8.91
C VAL A 72 -1.85 5.01 -9.27
N GLN A 73 -1.66 4.72 -10.56
CA GLN A 73 -1.02 3.48 -10.99
C GLN A 73 0.45 3.41 -10.57
N ASP A 74 1.20 4.49 -10.75
CA ASP A 74 2.61 4.59 -10.41
C ASP A 74 2.80 4.47 -8.88
N SER A 75 1.99 5.19 -8.10
CA SER A 75 2.04 5.08 -6.63
C SER A 75 1.70 3.68 -6.11
N ILE A 76 0.75 2.98 -6.73
CA ILE A 76 0.47 1.57 -6.41
C ILE A 76 1.66 0.68 -6.76
N ALA A 77 2.27 0.86 -7.94
CA ALA A 77 3.44 0.09 -8.35
C ALA A 77 4.62 0.28 -7.39
N ASP A 78 4.91 1.53 -7.00
CA ASP A 78 5.96 1.87 -6.05
C ASP A 78 5.71 1.23 -4.68
N ALA A 79 4.47 1.31 -4.18
CA ALA A 79 4.09 0.68 -2.93
C ALA A 79 4.27 -0.85 -2.96
N LEU A 80 3.90 -1.50 -4.08
CA LEU A 80 4.10 -2.94 -4.27
C LEU A 80 5.59 -3.31 -4.32
N ASP A 81 6.43 -2.50 -4.97
CA ASP A 81 7.88 -2.73 -5.01
C ASP A 81 8.52 -2.58 -3.63
N VAL A 82 8.06 -1.63 -2.81
CA VAL A 82 8.46 -1.51 -1.41
C VAL A 82 8.04 -2.74 -0.61
N GLN A 83 6.79 -3.18 -0.75
CA GLN A 83 6.30 -4.40 -0.07
C GLN A 83 7.09 -5.63 -0.49
N LYS A 84 7.37 -5.79 -1.78
CA LYS A 84 8.17 -6.89 -2.31
C LYS A 84 9.57 -6.87 -1.76
N ARG A 85 10.25 -5.72 -1.78
CA ARG A 85 11.59 -5.56 -1.20
C ARG A 85 11.60 -5.90 0.30
N ASN A 86 10.57 -5.47 1.03
CA ASN A 86 10.42 -5.77 2.44
C ASN A 86 10.16 -7.27 2.69
N ALA A 87 9.33 -7.91 1.86
CA ALA A 87 9.06 -9.34 1.91
C ALA A 87 10.26 -10.18 1.47
N ASP A 88 11.05 -9.74 0.51
CA ASP A 88 12.27 -10.42 0.09
C ASP A 88 13.34 -10.31 1.19
N LYS A 89 13.41 -9.16 1.87
CA LYS A 89 14.35 -8.92 2.97
C LYS A 89 13.96 -9.65 4.25
N HIS A 90 12.67 -9.69 4.61
CA HIS A 90 12.21 -10.18 5.92
C HIS A 90 11.31 -11.43 5.85
N GLY A 91 10.84 -11.83 4.68
CA GLY A 91 9.80 -12.85 4.51
C GLY A 91 10.23 -14.27 4.82
N ARG A 92 11.49 -14.50 5.27
CA ARG A 92 12.01 -15.82 5.64
C ARG A 92 13.02 -15.83 6.80
N GLU A 93 13.21 -14.73 7.52
CA GLU A 93 14.06 -14.75 8.73
C GLU A 93 13.26 -15.18 9.96
N SER A 94 12.83 -16.44 9.95
CA SER A 94 12.60 -17.21 11.17
C SER A 94 12.82 -18.69 10.88
N VAL A 95 13.91 -19.00 10.17
CA VAL A 95 14.47 -20.35 10.27
C VAL A 95 15.12 -20.37 11.64
N LEU A 96 14.38 -20.80 12.67
CA LEU A 96 14.97 -21.18 13.94
C LEU A 96 15.91 -22.35 13.66
N SER A 97 17.15 -22.04 13.31
CA SER A 97 18.23 -23.01 13.21
C SER A 97 18.71 -23.27 14.62
N PHE A 98 18.70 -24.53 15.01
CA PHE A 98 19.27 -24.97 16.27
C PHE A 98 20.68 -25.47 16.03
N ASP A 99 21.59 -25.11 16.93
CA ASP A 99 22.96 -25.58 16.93
C ASP A 99 23.14 -26.79 17.87
N GLU A 100 24.22 -27.55 17.70
CA GLU A 100 24.53 -28.67 18.58
C GLU A 100 24.66 -28.21 20.03
N GLY A 101 23.92 -28.84 20.94
CA GLY A 101 23.87 -28.48 22.36
C GLY A 101 22.72 -27.55 22.75
N ASP A 102 21.99 -26.97 21.80
CA ASP A 102 20.81 -26.15 22.12
C ASP A 102 19.72 -26.99 22.79
N LEU A 103 19.06 -26.38 23.78
CA LEU A 103 17.91 -26.98 24.46
C LEU A 103 16.62 -26.59 23.74
N VAL A 104 16.00 -27.57 23.08
CA VAL A 104 14.79 -27.40 22.28
C VAL A 104 13.61 -28.15 22.88
N LEU A 105 12.40 -27.62 22.67
CA LEU A 105 11.17 -28.31 23.01
C LEU A 105 10.65 -29.10 21.82
N LEU A 106 10.38 -30.39 22.01
CA LEU A 106 9.92 -31.26 20.94
C LEU A 106 8.39 -31.24 20.84
N SER A 107 7.87 -31.00 19.63
CA SER A 107 6.43 -31.02 19.36
C SER A 107 5.86 -32.44 19.44
N THR A 108 4.74 -32.60 20.16
CA THR A 108 4.06 -33.90 20.30
C THR A 108 3.17 -34.26 19.12
N VAL A 109 2.94 -33.33 18.18
CA VAL A 109 2.01 -33.50 17.04
C VAL A 109 2.44 -34.64 16.11
N ASN A 110 3.74 -34.79 15.88
CA ASN A 110 4.31 -35.75 14.93
C ASN A 110 4.94 -36.98 15.61
N LEU A 111 4.76 -37.11 16.93
CA LEU A 111 5.31 -38.24 17.66
C LEU A 111 4.37 -39.45 17.57
N PRO A 112 4.93 -40.67 17.49
CA PRO A 112 4.10 -41.86 17.52
C PRO A 112 3.37 -41.97 18.87
N LYS A 113 2.14 -42.50 18.86
CA LYS A 113 1.24 -42.55 20.03
C LYS A 113 1.82 -43.26 21.25
N HIS A 114 2.83 -44.10 21.07
CA HIS A 114 3.52 -44.81 22.15
C HIS A 114 4.75 -44.08 22.69
N ALA A 115 5.25 -43.06 22.00
CA ALA A 115 6.41 -42.27 22.45
C ALA A 115 6.03 -41.18 23.46
N VAL A 116 4.75 -40.81 23.54
CA VAL A 116 4.23 -39.87 24.52
C VAL A 116 3.17 -40.59 25.35
N THR A 117 3.32 -40.57 26.67
CA THR A 117 2.35 -41.14 27.60
C THR A 117 1.05 -40.33 27.53
N ASN A 118 0.04 -40.89 26.86
CA ASN A 118 -1.29 -40.31 26.76
C ASN A 118 -2.20 -41.00 27.79
N GLU A 119 -2.48 -40.32 28.90
CA GLU A 119 -3.42 -40.77 29.93
C GLU A 119 -4.88 -40.67 29.44
N GLY A 120 -5.22 -41.41 28.39
CA GLY A 120 -6.61 -41.60 27.93
C GLY A 120 -7.23 -40.43 27.15
N SER A 121 -6.54 -39.31 26.95
CA SER A 121 -7.04 -38.16 26.16
C SER A 121 -5.92 -37.31 25.57
N SER A 122 -5.88 -37.20 24.24
CA SER A 122 -4.93 -36.32 23.54
C SER A 122 -5.21 -34.82 23.74
N LYS A 123 -6.39 -34.46 24.25
CA LYS A 123 -6.85 -33.05 24.34
C LYS A 123 -6.18 -32.28 25.48
N LEU A 124 -5.72 -32.98 26.52
CA LEU A 124 -5.05 -32.37 27.68
C LEU A 124 -3.53 -32.58 27.66
N MET A 125 -2.98 -33.16 26.60
CA MET A 125 -1.53 -33.34 26.49
C MET A 125 -0.81 -32.02 26.20
N PRO A 126 0.39 -31.81 26.77
CA PRO A 126 1.26 -30.72 26.38
C PRO A 126 1.58 -30.77 24.87
N LYS A 127 1.50 -29.60 24.22
CA LYS A 127 1.88 -29.45 22.80
C LYS A 127 3.38 -29.67 22.58
N TYR A 128 4.19 -29.35 23.58
CA TYR A 128 5.63 -29.53 23.56
C TYR A 128 6.08 -30.27 24.81
N ILE A 129 7.10 -31.12 24.66
CA ILE A 129 7.72 -31.88 25.74
C ILE A 129 9.19 -31.51 25.86
N GLY A 130 9.69 -31.49 27.11
CA GLY A 130 11.09 -31.58 27.54
C GLY A 130 12.13 -30.65 26.89
N PRO A 131 13.14 -30.18 27.62
CA PRO A 131 14.36 -29.68 26.98
C PRO A 131 15.17 -30.88 26.46
N PHE A 132 15.30 -30.98 25.14
CA PHE A 132 16.19 -31.93 24.46
C PHE A 132 17.41 -31.20 23.95
N SER A 133 18.59 -31.81 24.07
CA SER A 133 19.79 -31.30 23.42
C SER A 133 19.82 -31.71 21.94
N VAL A 134 20.09 -30.76 21.06
CA VAL A 134 20.36 -31.06 19.66
C VAL A 134 21.71 -31.75 19.54
N LEU A 135 21.72 -32.95 18.96
CA LEU A 135 22.96 -33.74 18.81
C LEU A 135 23.73 -33.40 17.54
N ARG A 136 23.01 -33.05 16.47
CA ARG A 136 23.54 -32.71 15.15
C ARG A 136 22.49 -31.92 14.37
N ARG A 137 22.96 -30.99 13.53
CA ARG A 137 22.14 -30.23 12.56
C ARG A 137 21.94 -30.99 11.25
#